data_AF-A0ABD1RWB0-F1
#
_entry.id   AF-A0ABD1RWB0-F1
#
_cell.length_a   1.000
_cell.length_b   1.000
_cell.length_c   1.000
_cell.angle_alpha   90.00
_cell.angle_beta   90.00
_cell.angle_gamma   90.00
#
_symmetry.space_group_name_H-M   'P 1'
#
loop_
_entity.id
_entity.type
_entity.pdbx_description
1 polymer ?
#
loop_
_entity_poly.entity_id
_entity_poly.type
_entity_poly.pdbx_seq_one_letter_code
_entity_poly.pdbx_strand_id
1 'polypeptide(L)'
;MEQNHNPLSRLFRVIIRVLCLSNLKPDTLAWVNMNKSRYFTISLSQKGTQRKILLCFGSLVDPGCTGFYPLVFEFGPIKFDISSFNGSLPSFILNPYSWTKIANILFLDQPAGTGFSYSNTSEGYHYSDRKAAKDVYTFLRKWLLNHPMFIKNRPIRWS
;
A
#
# COMPACT_ATOMS: atom_id res chain seq x y z
N MET A 1 2.65 -28.46 5.59
CA MET A 1 3.29 -27.84 6.79
C MET A 1 4.60 -27.19 6.37
N GLU A 2 4.56 -26.07 5.64
CA GLU A 2 5.81 -25.39 5.22
C GLU A 2 5.57 -23.92 4.89
N GLN A 3 5.12 -23.14 5.90
CA GLN A 3 5.02 -21.67 5.79
C GLN A 3 5.93 -20.93 6.79
N ASN A 4 6.81 -21.62 7.50
CA ASN A 4 7.56 -21.04 8.63
C ASN A 4 8.95 -20.45 8.29
N HIS A 5 9.40 -20.51 7.03
CA HIS A 5 10.73 -20.02 6.63
C HIS A 5 10.73 -19.06 5.42
N ASN A 6 9.65 -18.30 5.21
CA ASN A 6 9.68 -17.21 4.22
C ASN A 6 9.99 -15.87 4.92
N PRO A 7 11.10 -15.16 4.62
CA PRO A 7 11.40 -13.84 5.21
C PRO A 7 10.28 -12.81 4.98
N LEU A 8 9.49 -12.98 3.91
CA LEU A 8 8.28 -12.19 3.66
C LEU A 8 7.23 -12.36 4.76
N SER A 9 7.12 -13.54 5.39
CA SER A 9 6.15 -13.78 6.47
C SER A 9 6.50 -13.06 7.76
N ARG A 10 7.79 -12.79 8.01
CA ARG A 10 8.25 -12.03 9.19
C ARG A 10 8.01 -10.54 9.02
N LEU A 11 8.36 -9.95 7.87
CA LEU A 11 8.08 -8.54 7.59
C LEU A 11 6.56 -8.26 7.59
N PHE A 12 5.78 -9.18 7.02
CA PHE A 12 4.32 -9.10 7.01
C PHE A 12 3.72 -9.15 8.42
N ARG A 13 4.29 -9.98 9.31
CA ARG A 13 3.89 -10.03 10.74
C ARG A 13 4.23 -8.74 11.48
N VAL A 14 5.34 -8.08 11.16
CA VAL A 14 5.71 -6.77 11.73
C VAL A 14 4.76 -5.69 11.25
N ILE A 15 4.51 -5.62 9.93
CA ILE A 15 3.57 -4.67 9.34
C ILE A 15 2.16 -4.88 9.92
N ILE A 16 1.66 -6.12 10.01
CA ILE A 16 0.37 -6.41 10.64
C ILE A 16 0.36 -6.02 12.11
N ARG A 17 1.37 -6.39 12.91
CA ARG A 17 1.40 -6.03 14.34
C ARG A 17 1.36 -4.52 14.55
N VAL A 18 2.10 -3.76 13.74
CA VAL A 18 2.19 -2.31 13.84
C VAL A 18 0.92 -1.63 13.34
N LEU A 19 0.33 -2.12 12.24
CA LEU A 19 -0.95 -1.62 11.75
C LEU A 19 -2.11 -2.01 12.69
N CYS A 20 -2.07 -3.16 13.35
CA CYS A 20 -3.07 -3.56 14.35
C CYS A 20 -3.02 -2.70 15.63
N LEU A 21 -1.86 -2.18 16.01
CA LEU A 21 -1.73 -1.27 17.17
C LEU A 21 -2.42 0.10 16.95
N SER A 22 -2.82 0.43 15.72
CA SER A 22 -3.41 1.74 15.38
C SER A 22 -4.94 1.74 15.17
N ASN A 23 -5.67 0.72 15.65
CA ASN A 23 -7.13 0.61 15.46
C ASN A 23 -7.55 0.68 13.97
N LEU A 24 -6.72 0.13 13.08
CA LEU A 24 -6.97 0.15 11.65
C LEU A 24 -8.06 -0.86 11.26
N LYS A 25 -8.86 -0.49 10.25
CA LYS A 25 -9.99 -1.30 9.76
C LYS A 25 -9.48 -2.59 9.10
N PRO A 26 -10.27 -3.68 9.09
CA PRO A 26 -9.90 -4.95 8.45
C PRO A 26 -9.48 -4.81 6.97
N ASP A 27 -9.99 -3.80 6.26
CA ASP A 27 -9.70 -3.57 4.83
C ASP A 27 -8.36 -2.84 4.57
N THR A 28 -7.50 -2.74 5.59
CA THR A 28 -6.24 -2.00 5.51
C THR A 28 -5.22 -2.68 4.61
N LEU A 29 -5.19 -4.01 4.58
CA LEU A 29 -4.25 -4.78 3.76
C LEU A 29 -5.03 -5.70 2.83
N ALA A 30 -4.74 -5.67 1.54
CA ALA A 30 -5.42 -6.53 0.57
C ALA A 30 -4.52 -6.94 -0.58
N TRP A 31 -4.83 -8.10 -1.15
CA TRP A 31 -4.38 -8.47 -2.49
C TRP A 31 -5.55 -8.37 -3.46
N VAL A 32 -5.34 -7.67 -4.57
CA VAL A 32 -6.30 -7.59 -5.67
C VAL A 32 -5.83 -8.53 -6.77
N ASN A 33 -6.68 -9.51 -7.10
CA ASN A 33 -6.42 -10.43 -8.21
C ASN A 33 -6.48 -9.67 -9.54
N MET A 34 -5.37 -9.67 -10.26
CA MET A 34 -5.27 -9.21 -11.64
C MET A 34 -5.32 -10.43 -12.58
N ASN A 35 -5.19 -10.23 -13.89
CA ASN A 35 -5.28 -11.33 -14.85
C ASN A 35 -4.19 -12.40 -14.62
N LYS A 36 -2.92 -11.98 -14.64
CA LYS A 36 -1.76 -12.87 -14.43
C LYS A 36 -1.03 -12.64 -13.11
N SER A 37 -1.41 -11.60 -12.37
CA SER A 37 -0.67 -11.07 -11.22
C SER A 37 -1.60 -10.85 -10.03
N ARG A 38 -1.04 -10.69 -8.83
CA ARG A 38 -1.73 -10.22 -7.63
C ARG A 38 -1.04 -8.98 -7.12
N TYR A 39 -1.79 -7.90 -6.99
CA TYR A 39 -1.26 -6.63 -6.51
C TYR A 39 -1.59 -6.43 -5.04
N PHE A 40 -0.57 -6.17 -4.24
CA PHE A 40 -0.70 -5.84 -2.84
C PHE A 40 -0.98 -4.35 -2.67
N THR A 41 -1.85 -4.03 -1.73
CA THR A 41 -2.19 -2.65 -1.41
C THR A 41 -2.38 -2.46 0.08
N ILE A 42 -2.01 -1.27 0.55
CA ILE A 42 -2.28 -0.77 1.89
C ILE A 42 -3.24 0.42 1.77
N SER A 43 -4.41 0.32 2.40
CA SER A 43 -5.44 1.36 2.44
C SER A 43 -5.49 1.98 3.82
N LEU A 44 -5.18 3.27 3.93
CA LEU A 44 -5.24 4.00 5.20
C LEU A 44 -6.31 5.08 5.15
N SER A 45 -7.18 5.04 6.16
CA SER A 45 -8.31 5.97 6.34
C SER A 45 -8.44 6.29 7.82
N GLN A 46 -8.34 7.57 8.18
CA GLN A 46 -8.60 8.04 9.54
C GLN A 46 -10.09 8.44 9.70
N LYS A 47 -10.61 8.35 10.93
CA LYS A 47 -11.98 8.80 11.23
C LYS A 47 -12.10 10.31 11.00
N GLY A 48 -13.12 10.73 10.27
CA GLY A 48 -13.41 12.14 10.00
C GLY A 48 -12.73 12.71 8.75
N THR A 49 -11.83 11.98 8.11
CA THR A 49 -11.21 12.40 6.86
C THR A 49 -12.24 12.47 5.73
N GLN A 50 -12.21 13.52 4.90
CA GLN A 50 -13.08 13.61 3.74
C GLN A 50 -12.92 12.37 2.85
N ARG A 51 -13.98 12.00 2.13
CA ARG A 51 -13.95 10.89 1.17
C ARG A 51 -13.17 11.33 -0.08
N LYS A 52 -11.87 11.61 0.03
CA LYS A 52 -10.98 11.81 -1.10
C LYS A 52 -9.94 10.71 -1.05
N ILE A 53 -9.68 10.07 -2.20
CA ILE A 53 -8.66 9.05 -2.34
C ILE A 53 -7.46 9.70 -3.02
N LEU A 54 -6.29 9.55 -2.40
CA LEU A 54 -5.01 9.75 -3.02
C LEU A 54 -4.41 8.38 -3.35
N LEU A 55 -4.12 8.14 -4.61
CA LEU A 55 -3.41 6.95 -5.04
C LEU A 55 -1.91 7.26 -5.03
N CYS A 56 -1.15 6.42 -4.34
CA CYS A 56 0.29 6.52 -4.21
C CYS A 56 0.94 5.24 -4.75
N PHE A 57 1.75 5.41 -5.79
CA PHE A 57 2.68 4.41 -6.27
C PHE A 57 4.01 4.61 -5.54
N GLY A 58 4.75 3.54 -5.25
CA GLY A 58 6.06 3.69 -4.63
C GLY A 58 6.99 4.52 -5.52
N SER A 59 7.59 5.55 -4.90
CA SER A 59 8.52 6.58 -5.40
C SER A 59 8.33 7.12 -6.83
N LEU A 60 8.37 8.45 -6.94
CA LEU A 60 8.34 9.26 -8.16
C LEU A 60 9.56 9.04 -9.09
N VAL A 61 10.50 8.16 -8.73
CA VAL A 61 11.84 8.09 -9.33
C VAL A 61 12.07 6.81 -10.15
N ASP A 62 11.52 5.65 -9.75
CA ASP A 62 11.78 4.38 -10.45
C ASP A 62 10.60 3.39 -10.40
N PRO A 63 10.27 2.71 -11.52
CA PRO A 63 9.32 1.60 -11.51
C PRO A 63 9.89 0.42 -10.70
N GLY A 64 9.15 -0.02 -9.67
CA GLY A 64 9.59 -1.12 -8.81
C GLY A 64 9.75 -0.77 -7.32
N CYS A 65 9.67 0.51 -6.98
CA CYS A 65 9.65 0.93 -5.57
C CYS A 65 8.32 0.57 -4.91
N THR A 66 8.38 0.05 -3.68
CA THR A 66 7.19 -0.34 -2.93
C THR A 66 6.42 0.89 -2.42
N GLY A 67 5.08 0.81 -2.46
CA GLY A 67 4.20 1.77 -1.81
C GLY A 67 4.38 1.82 -0.28
N PHE A 68 5.07 0.84 0.32
CA PHE A 68 5.46 0.88 1.73
C PHE A 68 6.49 1.98 2.05
N TYR A 69 7.31 2.38 1.08
CA TYR A 69 8.33 3.43 1.30
C TYR A 69 7.70 4.77 1.71
N PRO A 70 6.79 5.38 0.93
CA PRO A 70 6.14 6.64 1.32
C PRO A 70 5.27 6.52 2.58
N LEU A 71 4.85 5.29 2.94
CA LEU A 71 4.10 5.03 4.17
C LEU A 71 4.95 5.26 5.43
N VAL A 72 6.24 4.92 5.41
CA VAL A 72 7.12 4.99 6.60
C VAL A 72 8.18 6.09 6.55
N PHE A 73 8.57 6.55 5.36
CA PHE A 73 9.66 7.53 5.21
C PHE A 73 9.20 8.92 4.78
N GLU A 74 8.03 9.05 4.14
CA GLU A 74 7.55 10.33 3.61
C GLU A 74 6.34 10.86 4.40
N PHE A 75 5.13 10.64 3.87
CA PHE A 75 3.89 11.28 4.33
C PHE A 75 2.90 10.32 4.98
N GLY A 76 3.24 9.04 5.14
CA GLY A 76 2.40 8.11 5.87
C GLY A 76 2.33 8.37 7.38
N PRO A 77 1.46 7.66 8.10
CA PRO A 77 1.12 7.94 9.50
C PRO A 77 2.15 7.45 10.51
N ILE A 78 3.17 6.73 10.07
CA ILE A 78 4.16 6.12 10.94
C ILE A 78 5.57 6.40 10.43
N LYS A 79 6.55 6.35 11.33
CA LYS A 79 7.99 6.46 11.05
C LYS A 79 8.75 5.47 11.91
N PHE A 80 9.92 5.04 11.46
CA PHE A 80 10.80 4.22 12.28
C PHE A 80 11.28 5.00 13.51
N ASP A 81 11.21 4.36 14.67
CA ASP A 81 11.83 4.87 15.89
C ASP A 81 13.32 4.50 15.89
N ILE A 82 14.12 5.35 15.26
CA ILE A 82 15.56 5.15 15.17
C ILE A 82 16.23 5.37 16.54
N SER A 83 15.67 6.27 17.37
CA SER A 83 16.21 6.60 18.69
C SER A 83 16.16 5.43 19.68
N SER A 84 15.15 4.57 19.60
CA SER A 84 15.03 3.40 20.47
C SER A 84 15.56 2.10 19.86
N PHE A 85 16.19 2.16 18.68
CA PHE A 85 16.66 0.97 17.99
C PHE A 85 17.88 0.36 18.68
N ASN A 86 17.69 -0.84 19.24
CA ASN A 86 18.71 -1.59 19.98
C ASN A 86 19.18 -2.85 19.23
N GLY A 87 18.95 -2.95 17.92
CA GLY A 87 19.25 -4.14 17.12
C GLY A 87 18.15 -5.21 17.12
N SER A 88 17.06 -5.01 17.87
CA SER A 88 15.87 -5.87 17.81
C SER A 88 14.93 -5.47 16.66
N LEU A 89 13.69 -5.98 16.63
CA LEU A 89 12.73 -5.58 15.60
C LEU A 89 12.45 -4.07 15.70
N PRO A 90 12.54 -3.32 14.59
CA PRO A 90 12.34 -1.88 14.63
C PRO A 90 10.90 -1.54 15.05
N SER A 91 10.79 -0.56 15.94
CA SER A 91 9.51 0.00 16.39
C SER A 91 9.11 1.19 15.53
N PHE A 92 7.83 1.57 15.63
CA PHE A 92 7.28 2.70 14.90
C PHE A 92 6.70 3.74 15.85
N ILE A 93 6.87 5.01 15.50
CA ILE A 93 6.23 6.17 16.13
C ILE A 93 5.27 6.84 15.15
N LEU A 94 4.29 7.58 15.68
CA LEU A 94 3.31 8.29 14.85
C LEU A 94 3.95 9.52 14.18
N ASN A 95 3.60 9.74 12.91
CA ASN A 95 3.96 10.93 12.17
C ASN A 95 2.86 12.01 12.32
N PRO A 96 3.10 13.10 13.07
CA PRO A 96 2.10 14.15 13.24
C PRO A 96 1.78 14.91 11.94
N TYR A 97 2.63 14.83 10.92
CA TYR A 97 2.46 15.51 9.63
C TYR A 97 1.91 14.60 8.52
N SER A 98 1.25 13.50 8.89
CA SER A 98 0.76 12.55 7.90
C SER A 98 -0.39 13.10 7.04
N TRP A 99 -0.32 12.81 5.75
CA TRP A 99 -1.37 13.14 4.78
C TRP A 99 -2.65 12.32 4.99
N THR A 100 -2.57 11.19 5.72
CA THR A 100 -3.74 10.38 6.10
C THR A 100 -4.75 11.14 6.98
N LYS A 101 -4.33 12.27 7.57
CA LYS A 101 -5.21 13.20 8.30
C LYS A 101 -6.18 13.97 7.40
N ILE A 102 -5.81 14.18 6.12
CA ILE A 102 -6.57 15.03 5.18
C ILE A 102 -7.09 14.26 3.96
N ALA A 103 -6.54 13.07 3.66
CA ALA A 103 -6.98 12.20 2.59
C ALA A 103 -6.95 10.73 2.99
N ASN A 104 -7.71 9.89 2.29
CA ASN A 104 -7.53 8.43 2.35
C ASN A 104 -6.46 8.07 1.33
N ILE A 105 -5.48 7.26 1.71
CA ILE A 105 -4.33 6.97 0.85
C ILE A 105 -4.30 5.49 0.52
N LEU A 106 -4.17 5.19 -0.77
CA LEU A 106 -3.93 3.84 -1.29
C LEU A 106 -2.48 3.73 -1.70
N PHE A 107 -1.72 2.94 -0.97
CA PHE A 107 -0.37 2.55 -1.33
C PHE A 107 -0.46 1.28 -2.18
N LEU A 108 0.03 1.35 -3.41
CA LEU A 108 -0.04 0.25 -4.37
C LEU A 108 1.36 -0.20 -4.76
N ASP A 109 1.62 -1.49 -4.63
CA ASP A 109 2.82 -2.13 -5.17
C ASP A 109 2.57 -2.56 -6.62
N GLN A 110 3.17 -1.87 -7.60
CA GLN A 110 3.06 -2.16 -9.04
C GLN A 110 4.37 -1.74 -9.73
N PRO A 111 4.87 -2.49 -10.74
CA PRO A 111 4.35 -3.72 -11.36
C PRO A 111 4.48 -4.98 -10.49
N ALA A 112 4.06 -6.14 -11.01
CA ALA A 112 4.34 -7.43 -10.37
C ALA A 112 5.85 -7.59 -10.16
N GLY A 113 6.27 -8.03 -8.97
CA GLY A 113 7.67 -8.03 -8.52
C GLY A 113 8.02 -6.85 -7.60
N THR A 114 7.14 -5.86 -7.48
CA THR A 114 7.29 -4.73 -6.54
C THR A 114 6.77 -5.11 -5.16
N GLY A 115 7.56 -4.90 -4.11
CA GLY A 115 7.14 -5.11 -2.72
C GLY A 115 6.55 -6.52 -2.50
N PHE A 116 5.25 -6.59 -2.18
CA PHE A 116 4.54 -7.86 -1.98
C PHE A 116 3.68 -8.30 -3.18
N SER A 117 3.71 -7.56 -4.28
CA SER A 117 2.99 -7.90 -5.51
C SER A 117 3.76 -8.93 -6.33
N TYR A 118 3.08 -9.96 -6.83
CA TYR A 118 3.73 -11.06 -7.56
C TYR A 118 2.88 -11.56 -8.73
N SER A 119 3.51 -12.35 -9.60
CA SER A 119 2.87 -13.08 -10.70
C SER A 119 3.20 -14.56 -10.60
N ASN A 120 2.24 -15.41 -10.95
CA ASN A 120 2.44 -16.86 -11.04
C ASN A 120 3.02 -17.28 -12.40
N THR A 121 3.10 -16.35 -13.34
CA THR A 121 3.61 -16.58 -14.71
C THR A 121 4.76 -15.62 -15.01
N SER A 122 5.76 -16.06 -15.75
CA SER A 122 6.85 -15.22 -16.25
C SER A 122 6.31 -14.02 -17.03
N GLU A 123 5.28 -14.22 -17.86
CA GLU A 123 4.74 -13.12 -18.67
C GLU A 123 4.08 -12.03 -17.82
N GLY A 124 3.59 -12.36 -16.63
CA GLY A 124 3.01 -11.37 -15.72
C GLY A 124 4.05 -10.45 -15.08
N TYR A 125 5.35 -10.76 -15.18
CA TYR A 125 6.45 -9.87 -14.77
C TYR A 125 6.92 -8.93 -15.89
N HIS A 126 6.50 -9.13 -17.15
CA HIS A 126 6.78 -8.15 -18.19
C HIS A 126 6.10 -6.82 -17.85
N TYR A 127 6.86 -5.73 -17.93
CA TYR A 127 6.38 -4.38 -17.65
C TYR A 127 6.53 -3.48 -18.87
N SER A 128 5.61 -2.52 -19.00
CA SER A 128 5.68 -1.39 -19.93
C SER A 128 4.72 -0.31 -19.45
N ASP A 129 4.92 0.95 -19.83
CA ASP A 129 4.07 2.06 -19.38
C ASP A 129 2.60 1.83 -19.74
N ARG A 130 2.34 1.32 -20.96
CA ARG A 130 1.00 0.98 -21.41
C ARG A 130 0.36 -0.12 -20.55
N LYS A 131 1.15 -1.12 -20.15
CA LYS A 131 0.68 -2.19 -19.27
C LYS A 131 0.45 -1.69 -17.85
N ALA A 132 1.36 -0.88 -17.31
CA ALA A 132 1.23 -0.25 -16.00
C ALA A 132 -0.06 0.58 -15.90
N ALA A 133 -0.30 1.47 -16.87
CA ALA A 133 -1.52 2.28 -16.91
C ALA A 133 -2.80 1.41 -16.96
N LYS A 134 -2.80 0.34 -17.77
CA LYS A 134 -3.93 -0.60 -17.87
C LYS A 134 -4.15 -1.38 -16.57
N ASP A 135 -3.07 -1.82 -15.94
CA ASP A 135 -3.13 -2.58 -14.69
C ASP A 135 -3.59 -1.69 -13.54
N VAL A 136 -3.12 -0.45 -13.44
CA VAL A 136 -3.60 0.55 -12.47
C VAL A 136 -5.08 0.85 -12.66
N TYR A 137 -5.53 1.08 -13.90
CA TYR A 137 -6.95 1.30 -14.20
C TYR A 137 -7.81 0.10 -13.76
N THR A 138 -7.36 -1.12 -14.08
CA THR A 138 -8.05 -2.35 -13.73
C THR A 138 -8.07 -2.57 -12.21
N PHE A 139 -6.96 -2.29 -11.54
CA PHE A 139 -6.85 -2.34 -10.08
C PHE A 139 -7.84 -1.39 -9.43
N LEU A 140 -7.84 -0.12 -9.83
CA LEU A 140 -8.75 0.89 -9.28
C LEU A 140 -10.21 0.52 -9.48
N ARG A 141 -10.59 0.03 -10.66
CA ARG A 141 -11.94 -0.46 -10.94
C ARG A 141 -12.34 -1.56 -9.97
N LYS A 142 -11.49 -2.58 -9.80
CA LYS A 142 -11.75 -3.70 -8.88
C LYS A 142 -11.80 -3.25 -7.42
N TRP A 143 -10.87 -2.39 -7.02
CA TRP A 143 -10.79 -1.89 -5.66
C TRP A 143 -12.02 -1.03 -5.30
N LEU A 144 -12.46 -0.13 -6.19
CA LEU A 144 -13.64 0.71 -5.98
C LEU A 144 -14.94 -0.09 -5.91
N LEU A 145 -15.07 -1.18 -6.68
CA LEU A 145 -16.21 -2.09 -6.59
C LEU A 145 -16.31 -2.74 -5.20
N ASN A 146 -15.16 -3.06 -4.59
CA ASN A 146 -15.11 -3.62 -3.24
C ASN A 146 -15.23 -2.55 -2.14
N HIS A 147 -15.05 -1.26 -2.46
CA HIS A 147 -15.13 -0.16 -1.51
C HIS A 147 -16.11 0.93 -2.00
N PRO A 148 -17.42 0.61 -2.13
CA PRO A 148 -18.41 1.47 -2.77
C PRO A 148 -18.58 2.83 -2.09
N MET A 149 -18.21 2.93 -0.80
CA MET A 149 -18.20 4.18 -0.03
C MET A 149 -17.32 5.27 -0.64
N PHE A 150 -16.36 4.92 -1.50
CA PHE A 150 -15.48 5.86 -2.19
C PHE A 150 -15.89 6.15 -3.65
N ILE A 151 -16.92 5.49 -4.20
CA ILE A 151 -17.37 5.70 -5.60
C ILE A 151 -17.94 7.12 -5.78
N LYS A 152 -18.56 7.68 -4.74
CA LYS A 152 -19.14 9.04 -4.79
C LYS A 152 -18.11 10.16 -4.64
N ASN A 153 -16.81 9.84 -4.65
CA ASN A 153 -15.75 10.82 -4.45
C ASN A 153 -15.52 11.61 -5.73
N ARG A 154 -15.53 12.95 -5.62
CA ARG A 154 -15.14 13.81 -6.74
C ARG A 154 -13.64 13.67 -6.98
N PRO A 155 -13.18 13.58 -8.24
CA PRO A 155 -11.75 13.66 -8.57
C PRO A 155 -11.15 14.93 -7.96
N ILE A 156 -9.91 14.85 -7.48
CA ILE A 156 -9.16 16.06 -7.10
C ILE A 156 -8.89 16.81 -8.41
N ARG A 157 -9.61 17.92 -8.61
CA ARG A 157 -9.38 18.86 -9.70
C ARG A 157 -8.38 19.86 -9.18
N TRP A 158 -7.16 19.85 -9.71
CA TRP A 158 -6.24 20.97 -9.52
C TRP A 158 -6.84 22.14 -10.32
N SER A 159 -7.23 23.21 -9.62
CA SER A 159 -7.64 24.48 -10.21
C SER A 159 -6.41 25.25 -10.68
#